data_AF-A0A927IPM4-F1
#
_entry.id   AF-A0A927IPM4-F1
#
_cell.length_a   1.000
_cell.length_b   1.000
_cell.length_c   1.000
_cell.angle_alpha   90.00
_cell.angle_beta   90.00
_cell.angle_gamma   90.00
#
_symmetry.space_group_name_H-M   'P 1'
#
loop_
_entity.id
_entity.type
_entity.pdbx_description
1 polymer ?
#
loop_
_entity_poly.entity_id
_entity_poly.type
_entity_poly.pdbx_seq_one_letter_code
_entity_poly.pdbx_strand_id
1 'polypeptide(L)'
;MSERNALIELAGFIGRSPLASPDMGARNKALGGVTERMLPRQRRSVSDLLAVVMTLSARTRRMVQDPVHVEIDVFAPGGKRALRITFGDR
;
A
#
# COMPACT_ATOMS: atom_id res chain seq x y z
N MET A 1 35.57 -20.45 0.14
CA MET A 1 35.39 -21.61 1.05
C MET A 1 34.08 -21.56 1.85
N SER A 2 33.11 -20.64 1.59
CA SER A 2 31.90 -20.49 2.42
C SER A 2 30.59 -20.95 1.74
N GLU A 3 30.36 -20.60 0.47
CA GLU A 3 29.11 -20.96 -0.25
C GLU A 3 28.90 -22.45 -0.46
N ARG A 4 29.99 -23.20 -0.68
CA ARG A 4 29.92 -24.65 -0.93
C ARG A 4 29.44 -25.42 0.30
N ASN A 5 29.70 -24.89 1.51
CA ASN A 5 29.21 -25.49 2.76
C ASN A 5 27.72 -25.20 2.98
N ALA A 6 27.25 -23.98 2.65
CA ALA A 6 25.84 -23.61 2.77
C ALA A 6 24.92 -24.46 1.86
N LEU A 7 25.35 -24.77 0.64
CA LEU A 7 24.59 -25.62 -0.29
C LEU A 7 24.55 -27.10 0.15
N ILE A 8 25.62 -27.59 0.78
CA ILE A 8 25.67 -28.95 1.34
C ILE A 8 24.76 -29.05 2.58
N GLU A 9 24.73 -28.01 3.42
CA GLU A 9 23.79 -27.93 4.55
C GLU A 9 22.32 -27.87 4.11
N LEU A 10 22.04 -27.18 2.99
CA LEU A 10 20.69 -27.14 2.41
C LEU A 10 20.23 -28.51 1.87
N ALA A 11 21.15 -29.30 1.29
CA ALA A 11 20.85 -30.63 0.78
C ALA A 11 20.48 -31.63 1.91
N GLY A 12 20.98 -31.40 3.13
CA GLY A 12 20.61 -32.16 4.33
C GLY A 12 19.45 -31.56 5.14
N PHE A 13 18.89 -30.44 4.69
CA PHE A 13 17.84 -29.73 5.43
C PHE A 13 16.51 -30.48 5.35
N ILE A 14 16.22 -31.30 6.36
CA ILE A 14 14.87 -31.78 6.61
C ILE A 14 14.09 -30.61 7.20
N GLY A 15 13.24 -30.00 6.39
CA GLY A 15 12.37 -28.92 6.83
C GLY A 15 11.51 -29.37 8.00
N ARG A 16 11.91 -29.03 9.23
CA ARG A 16 11.13 -29.22 10.47
C ARG A 16 9.95 -28.23 10.54
N SER A 17 9.40 -27.88 9.38
CA SER A 17 8.22 -27.05 9.30
C SER A 17 7.04 -27.88 9.80
N PRO A 18 6.25 -27.38 10.76
CA PRO A 18 4.99 -28.00 11.14
C PRO A 18 4.04 -28.23 9.95
N LEU A 19 4.21 -27.50 8.84
CA LEU A 19 3.47 -27.69 7.59
C LEU A 19 3.92 -28.91 6.78
N ALA A 20 5.17 -29.34 6.94
CA ALA A 20 5.75 -30.53 6.30
C ALA A 20 5.61 -31.79 7.17
N SER A 21 4.93 -31.68 8.33
CA SER A 21 4.73 -32.80 9.24
C SER A 21 3.92 -33.93 8.59
N PRO A 22 4.34 -35.21 8.74
CA PRO A 22 3.53 -36.35 8.29
C PRO A 22 2.23 -36.49 9.09
N ASP A 23 2.17 -35.92 10.30
CA ASP A 23 0.97 -35.84 11.11
C ASP A 23 0.01 -34.74 10.59
N MET A 24 -1.20 -35.15 10.21
CA MET A 24 -2.27 -34.25 9.77
C MET A 24 -2.72 -33.30 10.88
N GLY A 25 -2.70 -33.72 12.15
CA GLY A 25 -3.10 -32.89 13.28
C GLY A 25 -2.16 -31.70 13.48
N ALA A 26 -0.85 -31.97 13.53
CA ALA A 26 0.19 -30.93 13.57
C ALA A 26 0.10 -29.96 12.37
N ARG A 27 -0.18 -30.48 11.18
CA ARG A 27 -0.30 -29.69 9.95
C ARG A 27 -1.51 -28.77 9.96
N ASN A 28 -2.68 -29.28 10.34
CA ASN A 28 -3.92 -28.50 10.40
C ASN A 28 -3.83 -27.41 11.48
N LYS A 29 -3.17 -27.68 12.61
CA LYS A 29 -2.93 -26.67 13.65
C LYS A 29 -2.01 -25.55 13.14
N ALA A 30 -0.95 -25.89 12.40
CA ALA A 30 -0.05 -24.93 11.80
C ALA A 30 -0.74 -24.08 10.72
N LEU A 31 -1.53 -24.72 9.85
CA LEU A 31 -2.33 -24.04 8.83
C LEU A 31 -3.36 -23.10 9.45
N GLY A 32 -4.07 -23.54 10.49
CA GLY A 32 -5.03 -22.72 11.24
C GLY A 32 -4.38 -21.48 11.85
N GLY A 33 -3.18 -21.60 12.42
CA GLY A 33 -2.44 -20.46 12.96
C GLY A 33 -1.96 -19.47 11.89
N VAL A 34 -1.63 -19.95 10.68
CA VAL A 34 -1.28 -19.08 9.54
C VAL A 34 -2.51 -18.34 9.02
N THR A 35 -3.64 -19.04 8.84
CA THR A 35 -4.88 -18.43 8.37
C THR A 35 -5.44 -17.44 9.39
N GLU A 36 -5.38 -17.71 10.69
CA GLU A 36 -5.82 -16.79 11.75
C GLU A 36 -4.98 -15.49 11.81
N ARG A 37 -3.72 -15.55 11.36
CA ARG A 37 -2.84 -14.37 11.25
C ARG A 37 -3.03 -13.61 9.94
N MET A 38 -3.43 -14.31 8.87
CA MET A 38 -3.72 -13.71 7.56
C MET A 38 -5.13 -13.12 7.46
N LEU A 39 -6.09 -13.67 8.20
CA LEU A 39 -7.40 -13.06 8.30
C LEU A 39 -7.27 -11.72 9.04
N PRO A 40 -7.89 -10.64 8.53
CA PRO A 40 -7.96 -9.39 9.28
C PRO A 40 -8.65 -9.68 10.63
N ARG A 41 -7.86 -9.66 11.72
CA ARG A 41 -8.35 -9.94 13.09
C ARG A 41 -9.41 -8.94 13.57
N GLN A 42 -9.60 -7.84 12.83
CA GLN A 42 -10.67 -6.91 13.07
C GLN A 42 -11.84 -7.22 12.14
N ARG A 43 -12.95 -7.68 12.72
CA ARG A 43 -14.27 -7.38 12.17
C ARG A 43 -14.31 -5.86 12.01
N ARG A 44 -14.12 -5.37 10.78
CA ARG A 44 -14.14 -3.94 10.50
C ARG A 44 -15.46 -3.42 11.05
N SER A 45 -15.37 -2.48 11.99
CA SER A 45 -16.57 -1.85 12.50
C SER A 45 -17.26 -1.11 11.35
N VAL A 46 -18.58 -0.89 11.46
CA VAL A 46 -19.31 -0.07 10.47
C VAL A 46 -18.65 1.31 10.34
N SER A 47 -18.13 1.86 11.43
CA SER A 47 -17.34 3.10 11.43
C SER A 47 -16.08 3.02 10.58
N ASP A 48 -15.33 1.92 10.62
CA ASP A 48 -14.13 1.75 9.79
C ASP A 48 -14.49 1.69 8.30
N LEU A 49 -15.59 1.01 7.96
CA LEU A 49 -16.07 0.97 6.59
C LEU A 49 -16.53 2.35 6.10
N LEU A 50 -17.22 3.10 6.97
CA LEU A 50 -17.69 4.45 6.68
C LEU A 50 -16.51 5.41 6.50
N ALA A 51 -15.45 5.29 7.32
CA ALA A 51 -14.22 6.05 7.16
C ALA A 51 -13.54 5.80 5.79
N VAL A 52 -13.51 4.55 5.34
CA VAL A 52 -12.97 4.18 4.01
C VAL A 52 -13.80 4.82 2.90
N VAL A 53 -15.14 4.73 2.96
CA VAL A 53 -16.04 5.33 1.97
C VAL A 53 -15.89 6.85 1.92
N MET A 54 -15.83 7.50 3.08
CA MET A 54 -15.63 8.96 3.16
C MET A 54 -14.29 9.38 2.56
N THR A 55 -13.23 8.62 2.83
CA THR A 55 -11.91 8.87 2.24
C THR A 55 -11.94 8.71 0.72
N LEU A 56 -12.58 7.65 0.22
CA LEU A 56 -12.71 7.40 -1.22
C LEU A 56 -13.56 8.48 -1.90
N SER A 57 -14.67 8.89 -1.29
CA SER A 57 -15.57 9.96 -1.76
C SER A 57 -14.87 11.32 -1.83
N ALA A 58 -14.08 11.66 -0.80
CA ALA A 58 -13.29 12.89 -0.81
C ALA A 58 -12.24 12.89 -1.94
N ARG A 59 -11.62 11.73 -2.20
CA ARG A 59 -10.64 11.57 -3.28
C ARG A 59 -11.30 11.68 -4.66
N THR A 60 -12.43 11.02 -4.89
CA THR A 60 -13.13 11.09 -6.18
C THR A 60 -13.65 12.50 -6.45
N ARG A 61 -14.13 13.23 -5.44
CA ARG A 61 -14.47 14.66 -5.61
C ARG A 61 -13.30 15.48 -6.12
N ARG A 62 -12.08 15.25 -5.64
CA ARG A 62 -10.87 15.96 -6.13
C ARG A 62 -10.42 15.52 -7.52
N MET A 63 -10.76 14.31 -7.95
CA MET A 63 -10.42 13.80 -9.28
C MET A 63 -11.42 14.21 -10.37
N VAL A 64 -12.68 14.46 -10.00
CA VAL A 64 -13.76 14.86 -10.93
C VAL A 64 -13.91 16.38 -11.04
N GLN A 65 -13.39 17.15 -10.08
CA GLN A 65 -13.38 18.61 -10.18
C GLN A 65 -12.42 19.03 -11.30
N ASP A 66 -12.89 19.92 -12.17
CA ASP A 66 -12.02 20.56 -13.16
C ASP A 66 -10.86 21.27 -12.45
N PRO A 67 -9.61 21.13 -12.94
CA PRO A 67 -8.47 21.84 -12.39
C PRO A 67 -8.74 23.35 -12.37
N VAL A 68 -8.47 23.98 -11.23
CA VAL A 68 -8.58 25.44 -11.13
C VAL A 68 -7.45 26.06 -11.94
N HIS A 69 -7.82 26.90 -12.91
CA HIS A 69 -6.89 27.68 -13.70
C HIS A 69 -6.62 29.03 -13.03
N VAL A 70 -5.34 29.33 -12.78
CA VAL A 70 -4.94 30.60 -12.17
C VAL A 70 -3.95 31.30 -13.08
N GLU A 71 -4.31 32.49 -13.55
CA GLU A 71 -3.43 33.38 -14.29
C GLU A 71 -2.99 34.53 -13.39
N ILE A 72 -1.69 34.72 -13.25
CA ILE A 72 -1.10 35.83 -12.50
C ILE A 72 -0.33 36.71 -13.48
N ASP A 73 -0.81 37.93 -13.69
CA ASP A 73 -0.11 38.98 -14.43
C ASP A 73 0.53 39.96 -13.44
N VAL A 74 1.85 40.14 -13.53
CA VAL A 74 2.61 41.12 -12.76
C VAL A 74 3.02 42.25 -13.69
N PHE A 75 2.77 43.49 -13.28
CA PHE A 75 3.14 44.69 -14.03
C PHE A 75 4.25 45.44 -13.31
N ALA A 76 5.24 45.91 -14.06
CA ALA A 76 6.26 46.82 -13.55
C ALA A 76 5.66 48.21 -13.28
N PRO A 77 6.30 49.05 -12.45
CA PRO A 77 5.83 50.41 -12.16
C PRO A 77 5.59 51.29 -13.40
N GLY A 78 6.25 50.98 -14.53
CA GLY A 78 6.03 51.63 -15.82
C GLY A 78 4.85 51.08 -16.65
N GLY A 79 3.97 50.27 -16.06
CA GLY A 79 2.77 49.72 -16.70
C GLY A 79 3.03 48.59 -17.71
N LYS A 80 4.30 48.27 -18.01
CA LYS A 80 4.67 47.13 -18.85
C LYS A 80 4.54 45.82 -18.07
N ARG A 81 4.05 44.77 -18.72
CA ARG A 81 3.94 43.43 -18.10
C ARG A 81 5.34 42.86 -17.83
N ALA A 82 5.60 42.48 -16.60
CA ALA A 82 6.87 41.95 -16.13
C ALA A 82 6.89 40.41 -16.13
N LEU A 83 5.77 39.78 -15.73
CA LEU A 83 5.68 38.32 -15.61
C LEU A 83 4.24 37.87 -15.84
N ARG A 84 4.06 36.75 -16.53
CA ARG A 84 2.80 36.00 -16.60
C ARG A 84 3.06 34.59 -16.10
N ILE A 85 2.31 34.14 -15.11
CA ILE A 85 2.39 32.77 -14.60
C ILE A 85 1.02 32.12 -14.76
N THR A 86 1.01 30.93 -15.36
CA THR A 86 -0.18 30.08 -15.48
C THR A 86 0.00 28.87 -14.58
N PHE A 87 -0.99 28.59 -13.73
CA PHE A 87 -1.07 27.38 -12.93
C PHE A 87 -2.33 26.60 -13.28
N GLY A 88 -2.24 25.28 -13.25
CA GLY A 88 -3.39 24.40 -13.52
C GLY A 88 -3.41 23.79 -14.92
N ASP A 89 -2.33 23.94 -15.71
CA ASP A 89 -2.13 23.17 -16.94
C ASP A 89 -1.75 21.71 -16.58
N ARG A 90 -2.70 20.80 -16.71
CA ARG A 90 -2.47 19.35 -16.67
C ARG A 90 -3.30 18.65 -17.71
#